data_AF-A0A7C5HNX5-F1
#
_entry.id   AF-A0A7C5HNX5-F1
#
_cell.length_a   1.000
_cell.length_b   1.000
_cell.length_c   1.000
_cell.angle_alpha   90.00
_cell.angle_beta   90.00
_cell.angle_gamma   90.00
#
_symmetry.space_group_name_H-M   'P 1'
#
loop_
_entity.id
_entity.type
_entity.pdbx_description
1 polymer ?
#
loop_
_entity_poly.entity_id
_entity_poly.type
_entity_poly.pdbx_seq_one_letter_code
_entity_poly.pdbx_strand_id
1 'polypeptide(L)' 'MTTTIPELEPRALWKHFYSLSQIPRPSGHEEQIRKYVAAFGRGLGLDTRIDEAGNILIRKPATR' A
#
# COMPACT_ATOMS: atom_id res chain seq x y z
N MET A 1 -29.46 -1.84 1.64
CA MET A 1 -28.09 -2.28 1.28
C MET A 1 -27.12 -1.35 1.99
N THR A 2 -26.35 -1.84 2.95
CA THR A 2 -25.34 -1.02 3.63
C THR A 2 -24.07 -1.09 2.81
N THR A 3 -23.68 0.00 2.15
CA THR A 3 -22.43 0.06 1.39
C THR A 3 -21.25 -0.09 2.33
N THR A 4 -20.39 -1.07 2.08
CA THR A 4 -19.15 -1.28 2.84
C THR A 4 -18.03 -0.41 2.28
N ILE A 5 -17.01 -0.09 3.09
CA ILE A 5 -15.90 0.77 2.65
C ILE A 5 -15.26 0.30 1.32
N PRO A 6 -14.96 -1.00 1.10
CA PRO A 6 -14.37 -1.48 -0.16
C PRO A 6 -15.25 -1.33 -1.41
N GLU A 7 -16.56 -1.08 -1.24
CA GLU A 7 -17.54 -0.96 -2.33
C GLU A 7 -17.74 0.49 -2.80
N LEU A 8 -17.12 1.45 -2.11
CA LEU A 8 -17.13 2.86 -2.51
C LEU A 8 -16.37 3.06 -3.83
N GLU A 9 -16.79 4.04 -4.63
CA GLU A 9 -16.12 4.38 -5.88
C GLU A 9 -15.04 5.47 -5.66
N PRO A 10 -13.88 5.39 -6.32
CA PRO A 10 -13.43 4.30 -7.20
C PRO A 10 -13.02 3.04 -6.41
N ARG A 11 -13.56 1.88 -6.79
CA ARG A 11 -13.36 0.61 -6.03
C ARG A 11 -11.90 0.25 -5.77
N ALA A 12 -11.00 0.50 -6.73
CA ALA A 12 -9.58 0.16 -6.57
C ALA A 12 -8.94 0.94 -5.40
N LEU A 13 -9.24 2.23 -5.28
CA LEU A 13 -8.74 3.09 -4.21
C LEU A 13 -9.23 2.59 -2.85
N TRP A 14 -10.54 2.36 -2.73
CA TRP A 14 -11.16 2.02 -1.46
C TRP A 14 -10.82 0.62 -0.96
N LYS A 15 -10.59 -0.34 -1.87
CA LYS A 15 -10.00 -1.64 -1.51
C LYS A 15 -8.62 -1.47 -0.87
N HIS A 16 -7.73 -0.69 -1.50
CA HIS A 16 -6.39 -0.46 -0.95
C HIS A 16 -6.43 0.31 0.37
N PHE A 17 -7.28 1.34 0.47
CA PHE A 17 -7.45 2.11 1.71
C PHE A 17 -7.92 1.22 2.85
N TYR A 18 -8.95 0.39 2.62
CA TYR A 18 -9.47 -0.52 3.63
C TYR A 18 -8.40 -1.54 4.08
N SER A 19 -7.66 -2.15 3.15
CA SER A 19 -6.57 -3.06 3.52
C SER A 19 -5.47 -2.36 4.32
N LEU A 20 -5.11 -1.12 3.97
CA LEU A 20 -4.12 -0.33 4.72
C LEU A 20 -4.62 0.01 6.13
N SER A 21 -5.92 0.29 6.31
CA SER A 21 -6.48 0.64 7.63
C SER A 21 -6.56 -0.54 8.59
N GLN A 22 -6.52 -1.77 8.10
CA GLN A 22 -6.46 -2.98 8.93
C GLN A 22 -5.07 -3.21 9.55
N ILE A 23 -4.06 -2.43 9.16
CA ILE A 23 -2.68 -2.54 9.66
C ILE A 23 -2.42 -1.38 10.62
N PRO A 24 -2.33 -1.64 11.94
CA PRO A 24 -1.95 -0.62 12.90
C PRO A 24 -0.57 -0.04 12.57
N ARG A 25 -0.46 1.29 12.55
CA ARG A 25 0.78 2.02 12.27
C ARG A 25 1.02 3.15 13.29
N PRO A 26 1.09 2.86 14.60
CA PRO A 26 1.46 3.88 15.56
C PRO A 26 2.91 4.31 15.32
N SER A 27 3.24 5.53 15.73
CA SER A 27 4.59 6.09 15.56
C SER A 27 5.64 5.17 16.17
N GLY A 28 6.68 4.83 15.40
CA GLY A 28 7.76 3.93 15.80
C GLY A 28 7.48 2.44 15.55
N HIS A 29 6.29 2.09 15.06
CA HIS A 29 5.90 0.70 14.72
C HIS A 29 5.47 0.56 13.26
N GLU A 30 6.11 1.29 12.34
CA GLU A 30 5.74 1.27 10.92
C GLU A 30 6.27 0.04 10.15
N GLU A 31 6.96 -0.89 10.81
CA GLU A 31 7.62 -2.02 10.17
C GLU A 31 6.64 -2.93 9.40
N GLN A 32 5.46 -3.20 9.97
CA GLN A 32 4.46 -4.04 9.32
C GLN A 32 3.88 -3.37 8.07
N ILE A 33 3.56 -2.07 8.16
CA ILE A 33 3.02 -1.32 7.03
C ILE A 33 4.09 -1.13 5.93
N ARG A 34 5.36 -0.95 6.30
CA ARG A 34 6.48 -0.90 5.36
C ARG A 34 6.59 -2.19 4.56
N LYS A 35 6.59 -3.34 5.24
CA LYS A 35 6.62 -4.66 4.59
C LYS A 35 5.43 -4.87 3.66
N TYR A 36 4.23 -4.50 4.10
CA TYR A 36 3.00 -4.63 3.31
C TYR A 36 3.08 -3.82 2.00
N VAL A 37 3.42 -2.52 2.08
CA VAL A 37 3.49 -1.65 0.90
C VAL A 37 4.63 -2.06 -0.04
N ALA A 38 5.77 -2.45 0.51
CA ALA A 38 6.88 -2.94 -0.31
C ALA A 38 6.57 -4.28 -0.99
N ALA A 39 5.84 -5.18 -0.33
CA ALA A 39 5.35 -6.41 -0.93
C ALA A 39 4.31 -6.15 -2.02
N PHE A 40 3.43 -5.16 -1.83
CA PHE A 40 2.49 -4.72 -2.87
C PHE A 40 3.21 -4.27 -4.15
N GLY A 41 4.20 -3.39 -4.05
CA GLY A 41 5.00 -2.95 -5.20
C GLY A 41 5.72 -4.11 -5.90
N ARG A 42 6.38 -4.98 -5.14
CA ARG A 42 7.04 -6.19 -5.69
C ARG A 42 6.07 -7.18 -6.32
N GLY A 43 4.88 -7.36 -5.74
CA GLY A 43 3.84 -8.23 -6.28
C GLY A 43 3.30 -7.76 -7.63
N LEU A 44 3.41 -6.46 -7.92
CA LEU A 44 3.13 -5.88 -9.24
C LEU A 44 4.33 -5.96 -10.21
N GLY A 45 5.45 -6.54 -9.79
CA GLY A 45 6.68 -6.60 -10.59
C GLY A 45 7.42 -5.26 -10.72
N LEU A 46 7.16 -4.29 -9.84
CA LEU A 46 7.77 -2.95 -9.88
C LEU A 46 9.06 -2.89 -9.06
N ASP A 47 10.05 -2.11 -9.53
CA ASP A 47 11.27 -1.81 -8.76
C ASP A 47 10.87 -1.09 -7.47
N THR A 48 11.07 -1.79 -6.35
CA THR A 48 10.57 -1.39 -5.04
C THR A 48 11.68 -1.52 -4.02
N ARG A 49 12.05 -0.41 -3.38
CA ARG A 49 13.16 -0.34 -2.42
C ARG A 49 12.72 0.32 -1.13
N ILE A 50 13.40 -0.03 -0.04
CA ILE A 50 13.27 0.60 1.26
C ILE A 50 14.65 1.20 1.59
N ASP A 51 14.70 2.48 1.95
CA ASP A 51 15.96 3.13 2.36
C ASP A 51 16.29 2.88 3.84
N GLU A 52 17.44 3.36 4.29
CA GLU A 52 17.89 3.20 5.69
C GLU A 52 16.97 3.91 6.70
N ALA A 53 16.24 4.95 6.27
CA ALA A 53 15.26 5.66 7.09
C ALA A 53 13.88 4.96 7.10
N GLY A 54 13.70 3.89 6.32
CA GLY A 54 12.45 3.14 6.21
C GLY A 54 11.42 3.76 5.27
N ASN A 55 11.81 4.71 4.41
CA ASN A 55 10.94 5.20 3.34
C ASN A 55 10.86 4.17 2.21
N ILE A 56 9.73 4.18 1.50
CA ILE A 56 9.46 3.21 0.43
C ILE A 56 9.41 3.93 -0.90
N LEU A 57 10.22 3.48 -1.86
CA LEU A 57 10.21 3.95 -3.24
C LEU A 57 9.71 2.83 -4.15
N ILE A 58 8.59 3.06 -4.84
CA ILE A 58 8.06 2.17 -5.88
C ILE A 58 8.16 2.90 -7.22
N ARG A 59 8.88 2.34 -8.19
CA ARG A 59 9.06 2.92 -9.53
C ARG A 59 8.24 2.14 -10.56
N LYS A 60 7.36 2.86 -11.25
CA LYS A 60 6.59 2.33 -12.39
C LYS A 60 7.08 3.01 -13.68
N PRO A 61 7.54 2.25 -14.69
CA PRO A 61 7.90 2.83 -15.98
C PRO A 61 6.67 3.41 -16.68
N ALA A 62 6.87 4.41 -17.54
CA ALA A 62 5.81 4.93 -18.39
C ALA A 62 5.26 3.81 -19.31
N THR A 63 3.94 3.79 -19.50
CA THR A 63 3.34 3.02 -20.58
C THR A 63 3.58 3.76 -21.91
N ARG A 64 3.68 3.01 -23.01
CA ARG A 64 3.64 3.61 -24.36
C ARG A 64 2.30 4.28 -24.61
#